data_AF-A0ABD3GM90-F1
#
_entry.id   AF-A0ABD3GM90-F1
#
_cell.length_a   1.000
_cell.length_b   1.000
_cell.length_c   1.000
_cell.angle_alpha   90.00
_cell.angle_beta   90.00
_cell.angle_gamma   90.00
#
_symmetry.space_group_name_H-M   'P 1'
#
loop_
_entity.id
_entity.type
_entity.pdbx_description
1 polymer ?
#
loop_
_entity_poly.entity_id
_entity_poly.type
_entity_poly.pdbx_seq_one_letter_code
_entity_poly.pdbx_strand_id
1 'polypeptide(L)'
;MANPVLVGRALCPALAFAQLSVLFYTLLTAGSPLRKAIYTPWMNATLVDFYITTCLFIGWIWYKEQTWTKRLVWAYLVLCTGSVAGCSYLAIEFFKLSPDDPPHLVLLKDRHTR
;
A
#
# COMPACT_ATOMS: atom_id res chain seq x y z
N MET A 1 16.87 -15.70 -15.12
CA MET A 1 15.51 -15.12 -14.97
C MET A 1 15.45 -14.53 -13.56
N ALA A 2 15.07 -13.26 -13.40
CA ALA A 2 15.04 -12.64 -12.08
C ALA A 2 13.96 -13.30 -11.22
N ASN A 3 14.29 -13.64 -9.98
CA ASN A 3 13.34 -14.23 -9.05
C ASN A 3 12.25 -13.19 -8.71
N PRO A 4 10.96 -13.46 -8.98
CA PRO A 4 9.87 -12.50 -8.77
C PRO A 4 9.73 -12.05 -7.31
N VAL A 5 10.12 -12.88 -6.35
CA VAL A 5 10.13 -12.53 -4.92
C VAL A 5 11.22 -11.49 -4.63
N LEU A 6 12.42 -11.66 -5.18
CA LEU A 6 13.50 -10.67 -5.04
C LEU A 6 13.13 -9.34 -5.71
N VAL A 7 12.47 -9.41 -6.88
CA VAL A 7 11.98 -8.22 -7.58
C VAL A 7 10.96 -7.48 -6.71
N GLY A 8 10.00 -8.18 -6.09
CA GLY A 8 9.05 -7.59 -5.15
C GLY A 8 9.72 -6.94 -3.93
N ARG A 9 10.74 -7.59 -3.34
CA ARG A 9 11.51 -7.06 -2.21
C ARG A 9 12.26 -5.77 -2.53
N ALA A 10 12.67 -5.57 -3.78
CA ALA A 10 13.35 -4.34 -4.20
C ALA A 10 12.35 -3.25 -4.65
N LEU A 11 11.34 -3.62 -5.43
CA LEU A 11 10.40 -2.67 -6.02
C LEU A 11 9.46 -2.05 -4.99
N CYS A 12 8.87 -2.86 -4.10
CA CYS A 12 7.90 -2.36 -3.12
C CYS A 12 8.45 -1.27 -2.19
N PRO A 13 9.63 -1.43 -1.56
CA PRO A 13 10.20 -0.34 -0.76
C PRO A 13 10.63 0.84 -1.62
N ALA A 14 11.19 0.63 -2.81
CA ALA A 14 11.57 1.73 -3.71
C ALA A 14 10.36 2.60 -4.07
N LEU A 15 9.22 1.98 -4.36
CA LEU A 15 7.95 2.68 -4.60
C LEU A 15 7.45 3.40 -3.35
N ALA A 16 7.52 2.77 -2.17
CA ALA A 16 7.15 3.43 -0.92
C ALA A 16 8.00 4.68 -0.64
N PHE A 17 9.32 4.61 -0.84
CA PHE A 17 10.24 5.75 -0.70
C PHE A 17 9.99 6.84 -1.73
N ALA A 18 9.72 6.46 -2.99
CA ALA A 18 9.36 7.43 -4.02
C ALA A 18 8.08 8.19 -3.63
N GLN A 19 7.06 7.49 -3.13
CA GLN A 19 5.81 8.12 -2.72
C GLN A 19 5.97 8.99 -1.46
N LEU A 20 6.76 8.55 -0.48
CA LEU A 20 7.11 9.36 0.69
C LEU A 20 7.82 10.66 0.25
N SER A 21 8.74 10.55 -0.70
CA SER A 21 9.49 11.70 -1.22
C SER A 21 8.58 12.70 -1.93
N VAL A 22 7.64 12.21 -2.73
CA VAL A 22 6.62 13.05 -3.38
C VAL A 22 5.76 13.75 -2.32
N LEU A 23 5.24 13.03 -1.32
CA LEU A 23 4.45 13.64 -0.25
C LEU A 23 5.22 14.73 0.49
N PHE A 24 6.47 14.46 0.87
CA PHE A 24 7.32 15.41 1.56
C PHE A 24 7.61 16.64 0.68
N TYR A 25 7.95 16.43 -0.58
CA TYR A 25 8.17 17.50 -1.55
C TYR A 25 6.92 18.36 -1.74
N THR A 26 5.73 17.76 -1.88
CA THR A 26 4.46 18.48 -2.02
C THR A 26 4.12 19.27 -0.76
N LEU A 27 4.33 18.71 0.43
CA LEU A 27 4.15 19.41 1.71
C LEU A 27 5.03 20.66 1.81
N LEU A 28 6.30 20.55 1.39
CA LEU A 28 7.25 21.66 1.44
C LEU A 28 6.98 22.74 0.39
N THR A 29 6.57 22.36 -0.81
CA THR A 29 6.47 23.28 -1.96
C THR A 29 5.06 23.84 -2.18
N ALA A 30 4.03 23.02 -2.00
CA ALA A 30 2.64 23.37 -2.29
C ALA A 30 1.81 23.67 -1.03
N GLY A 31 2.34 23.41 0.18
CA GLY A 31 1.60 23.53 1.43
C GLY A 31 0.54 22.43 1.57
N SER A 32 -0.65 22.76 2.10
CA SER A 32 -1.70 21.75 2.28
C SER A 32 -2.37 21.39 0.95
N PRO A 33 -2.50 20.09 0.59
CA PRO A 33 -3.10 19.63 -0.67
C PRO A 33 -4.61 19.93 -0.80
N LEU A 34 -5.26 20.37 0.29
CA LEU A 34 -6.71 20.60 0.39
C LEU A 34 -7.12 22.05 0.05
N ARG A 35 -6.45 22.71 -0.89
CA ARG A 35 -6.85 24.06 -1.30
C ARG A 35 -8.11 23.95 -2.18
N LYS A 36 -9.24 24.53 -1.74
CA LYS A 36 -10.54 24.48 -2.46
C LYS A 36 -10.46 24.86 -3.95
N ALA A 37 -9.48 25.69 -4.32
CA ALA A 37 -9.23 26.13 -5.69
C ALA A 37 -8.79 25.01 -6.67
N ILE A 38 -8.38 23.83 -6.19
CA ILE A 38 -7.84 22.75 -7.04
C ILE A 38 -8.89 21.65 -7.31
N TYR A 39 -10.09 21.73 -6.71
CA TYR A 39 -11.16 20.74 -6.91
C TYR A 39 -11.89 20.97 -8.24
N THR A 40 -11.22 20.65 -9.34
CA THR A 40 -11.91 20.46 -10.63
C THR A 40 -12.79 19.20 -10.54
N PRO A 41 -13.84 19.05 -11.36
CA PRO A 41 -14.68 17.86 -11.37
C PRO A 41 -13.88 16.56 -11.58
N TRP A 42 -12.79 16.66 -12.34
CA TRP A 42 -11.88 15.56 -12.63
C TRP A 42 -11.06 15.14 -11.39
N MET A 43 -10.59 16.10 -10.58
CA MET A 43 -9.95 15.83 -9.29
C MET A 43 -10.88 15.07 -8.33
N ASN A 44 -12.17 15.43 -8.32
CA ASN A 44 -13.14 14.74 -7.47
C ASN A 44 -13.33 13.28 -7.92
N ALA A 45 -13.40 13.02 -9.22
CA ALA A 45 -13.53 11.67 -9.76
C ALA A 45 -12.32 10.78 -9.39
N THR A 46 -11.10 11.28 -9.52
CA THR A 46 -9.88 10.54 -9.13
C THR A 46 -9.79 10.33 -7.61
N LEU A 47 -10.29 11.28 -6.82
CA LEU A 47 -10.36 11.13 -5.37
C LEU A 47 -11.33 10.01 -4.96
N VAL A 48 -12.51 9.93 -5.58
CA VAL A 48 -13.47 8.85 -5.32
C VAL A 48 -12.87 7.50 -5.72
N ASP A 49 -12.25 7.40 -6.90
CA ASP A 49 -11.58 6.18 -7.36
C ASP A 49 -10.49 5.70 -6.38
N PHE A 50 -9.68 6.64 -5.89
CA PHE A 50 -8.67 6.37 -4.88
C PHE A 50 -9.28 5.79 -3.58
N TYR A 51 -10.37 6.37 -3.08
CA TYR A 51 -11.02 5.89 -1.87
C TYR A 51 -11.67 4.51 -2.04
N ILE A 52 -12.30 4.23 -3.19
CA ILE A 52 -12.87 2.90 -3.47
C ILE A 52 -11.76 1.85 -3.46
N THR A 53 -10.65 2.11 -4.15
CA THR A 53 -9.49 1.21 -4.18
C THR A 53 -8.87 1.03 -2.80
N THR A 54 -8.82 2.09 -2.00
CA THR A 54 -8.34 2.05 -0.61
C THR A 54 -9.22 1.16 0.28
N CYS A 55 -10.55 1.27 0.16
CA CYS A 55 -11.49 0.43 0.90
C CYS A 55 -11.32 -1.05 0.54
N LEU A 56 -11.16 -1.39 -0.74
CA LEU A 56 -10.88 -2.76 -1.18
C LEU A 56 -9.57 -3.29 -0.57
N PHE A 57 -8.52 -2.47 -0.54
CA PHE A 57 -7.24 -2.84 0.03
C PHE A 57 -7.31 -3.07 1.55
N ILE A 58 -8.04 -2.23 2.28
CA ILE A 58 -8.30 -2.44 3.72
C ILE A 58 -9.05 -3.75 3.94
N GLY A 59 -10.06 -4.05 3.11
CA GLY A 59 -10.78 -5.33 3.14
C GLY A 59 -9.85 -6.53 2.93
N TRP A 60 -8.91 -6.43 2.00
CA TRP A 60 -7.89 -7.46 1.77
C TRP A 60 -6.94 -7.65 2.96
N ILE A 61 -6.49 -6.57 3.59
CA ILE A 61 -5.68 -6.64 4.84
C ILE A 61 -6.49 -7.30 5.95
N TRP A 62 -7.77 -6.97 6.09
CA TRP A 62 -8.66 -7.57 7.09
C TRP A 62 -8.84 -9.07 6.89
N TYR A 63 -8.89 -9.51 5.63
CA TYR A 63 -8.89 -10.93 5.30
C TYR A 63 -7.57 -11.61 5.69
N LYS A 64 -6.42 -10.99 5.42
CA LYS A 64 -5.07 -11.53 5.69
C LYS A 64 -4.68 -11.55 7.17
N GLU A 65 -4.97 -10.48 7.91
CA GLU A 65 -4.58 -10.34 9.31
C GLU A 65 -5.51 -11.13 10.24
N GLN A 66 -4.96 -11.95 11.12
CA GLN A 66 -5.74 -12.74 12.09
C GLN A 66 -6.13 -11.92 13.34
N THR A 67 -5.31 -10.92 13.70
CA THR A 67 -5.51 -10.15 14.94
C THR A 67 -6.19 -8.81 14.66
N TRP A 68 -7.21 -8.49 15.47
CA TRP A 68 -7.94 -7.22 15.36
C TRP A 68 -7.04 -6.00 15.52
N THR A 69 -6.03 -6.05 16.40
CA THR A 69 -5.09 -4.94 16.59
C THR A 69 -4.32 -4.62 15.31
N LYS A 70 -3.79 -5.63 14.61
CA LYS A 70 -3.06 -5.41 13.34
C LYS A 70 -3.97 -4.88 12.24
N ARG A 71 -5.23 -5.36 12.19
CA ARG A 71 -6.23 -4.84 11.24
C ARG A 71 -6.47 -3.35 11.43
N LEU A 72 -6.68 -2.92 12.67
CA LEU A 72 -6.94 -1.51 12.98
C LEU A 72 -5.71 -0.64 12.72
N VAL A 73 -4.52 -1.10 13.11
CA VAL A 73 -3.26 -0.37 12.85
C VAL A 73 -3.04 -0.19 11.35
N TRP A 74 -3.17 -1.26 10.56
CA TRP A 74 -2.98 -1.16 9.11
C TRP A 74 -4.08 -0.36 8.42
N ALA A 75 -5.34 -0.49 8.85
CA ALA A 75 -6.42 0.35 8.33
C ALA A 75 -6.14 1.84 8.59
N TYR A 76 -5.72 2.19 9.80
CA TYR A 76 -5.35 3.55 10.15
C TYR A 76 -4.17 4.07 9.30
N LEU A 77 -3.10 3.28 9.17
CA LEU A 77 -1.94 3.63 8.35
C LEU A 77 -2.31 3.84 6.87
N VAL A 78 -3.16 2.98 6.32
CA VAL A 78 -3.64 3.09 4.94
C VAL A 78 -4.54 4.30 4.74
N LEU A 79 -5.40 4.63 5.71
CA LEU A 79 -6.24 5.83 5.63
C LEU A 79 -5.42 7.13 5.75
N CYS A 80 -4.40 7.15 6.61
CA CYS A 80 -3.57 8.35 6.81
C CYS A 80 -2.56 8.59 5.70
N THR A 81 -1.87 7.53 5.25
CA THR A 81 -0.73 7.65 4.32
C THR A 81 -1.07 7.18 2.91
N GLY A 82 -2.21 6.50 2.73
CA GLY A 82 -2.64 6.01 1.44
C GLY A 82 -1.72 4.93 0.89
N SER A 83 -1.23 5.17 -0.32
CA SER A 83 -0.44 4.22 -1.12
C SER A 83 0.91 3.86 -0.50
N VAL A 84 1.53 4.76 0.28
CA VAL A 84 2.80 4.46 0.96
C VAL A 84 2.64 3.26 1.89
N ALA A 85 1.57 3.25 2.69
CA ALA A 85 1.28 2.15 3.60
C ALA A 85 0.98 0.85 2.83
N GLY A 86 0.31 0.94 1.67
CA GLY A 86 0.09 -0.21 0.79
C GLY A 86 1.40 -0.82 0.28
N CYS A 87 2.31 0.01 -0.24
CA CYS A 87 3.63 -0.44 -0.70
C CYS A 87 4.47 -1.01 0.44
N SER A 88 4.42 -0.41 1.64
CA SER A 88 5.08 -0.96 2.83
C SER A 88 4.49 -2.31 3.26
N TYR A 89 3.17 -2.47 3.23
CA TYR A 89 2.51 -3.75 3.55
C TYR A 89 2.95 -4.86 2.60
N LEU A 90 2.91 -4.57 1.29
CA LEU A 90 3.37 -5.47 0.24
C LEU A 90 4.86 -5.81 0.41
N ALA A 91 5.71 -4.82 0.68
CA ALA A 91 7.13 -5.05 0.94
C ALA A 91 7.32 -6.03 2.11
N ILE A 92 6.65 -5.79 3.23
CA ILE A 92 6.70 -6.68 4.41
C ILE A 92 6.24 -8.09 4.05
N GLU A 93 5.19 -8.24 3.24
CA GLU A 93 4.71 -9.55 2.82
C GLU A 93 5.70 -10.28 1.89
N PHE A 94 6.36 -9.56 0.97
CA PHE A 94 7.45 -10.08 0.14
C PHE A 94 8.72 -10.43 0.93
N PHE A 95 9.01 -9.73 2.02
CA PHE A 95 10.12 -10.07 2.91
C PHE A 95 9.85 -11.33 3.74
N LYS A 96 8.58 -11.65 4.02
CA LYS A 96 8.18 -12.89 4.72
C LYS A 96 8.19 -14.13 3.83
N LEU A 97 8.10 -13.97 2.51
CA LEU A 97 8.16 -15.07 1.54
C LEU A 97 9.59 -15.57 1.38
N SER A 98 9.79 -16.89 1.31
CA SER A 98 11.09 -17.46 0.95
C SER A 98 11.38 -17.19 -0.54
N PRO A 99 12.65 -17.06 -0.98
CA PRO A 99 12.97 -16.90 -2.40
C PRO A 99 12.46 -18.05 -3.27
N ASP A 100 12.31 -19.24 -2.70
CA ASP A 100 11.81 -20.42 -3.43
C ASP A 100 10.27 -20.51 -3.46
N ASP A 101 9.57 -19.63 -2.73
CA ASP A 101 8.11 -19.64 -2.68
C ASP A 101 7.50 -18.98 -3.93
N PRO A 102 6.39 -19.52 -4.47
CA PRO A 102 5.73 -18.91 -5.60
C PRO A 102 5.11 -17.55 -5.21
N PRO A 103 5.25 -16.52 -6.06
CA PRO A 103 4.92 -15.14 -5.71
C PRO A 103 3.43 -14.89 -5.42
N HIS A 104 2.52 -15.74 -5.93
CA HIS A 104 1.08 -15.60 -5.71
C HIS A 104 0.66 -15.89 -4.25
N LEU A 105 1.51 -16.54 -3.46
CA LEU A 105 1.27 -16.75 -2.02
C LEU A 105 1.20 -15.42 -1.25
N VAL A 106 1.73 -14.33 -1.81
CA VAL A 106 1.57 -12.98 -1.25
C VAL A 106 0.10 -12.58 -1.13
N LEU A 107 -0.80 -13.12 -1.96
CA LEU A 107 -2.24 -12.79 -1.97
C LEU A 107 -3.06 -13.63 -0.98
N LEU A 108 -2.63 -14.86 -0.69
CA LEU A 108 -3.41 -15.85 0.05
C LEU A 108 -3.20 -15.75 1.57
N LYS A 109 -4.27 -16.00 2.34
CA LYS A 109 -4.23 -15.95 3.81
C LYS A 109 -3.41 -17.08 4.41
N ASP A 110 -3.56 -18.29 3.89
CA ASP A 110 -2.87 -19.48 4.39
C ASP A 110 -1.49 -19.64 3.75
N ARG A 111 -0.46 -19.33 4.54
CA ARG A 111 0.95 -19.60 4.23
C ARG A 111 1.36 -21.06 4.51
N HIS A 112 0.47 -21.88 5.07
CA HIS A 112 0.81 -23.17 5.66
C HIS A 112 0.02 -24.33 5.05
N THR A 113 0.11 -24.51 3.74
CA THR A 113 -0.22 -25.80 3.12
C THR A 113 0.90 -26.26 2.19
N ARG A 114 2.14 -26.29 2.69
CA ARG A 114 2.91 -27.51 2.95
C ARG A 114 4.28 -27.17 3.51
#